data_AF-A0A7L4ZTS4-F1
#
_entry.id   AF-A0A7L4ZTS4-F1
#
_cell.length_a   1.000
_cell.length_b   1.000
_cell.length_c   1.000
_cell.angle_alpha   90.00
_cell.angle_beta   90.00
_cell.angle_gamma   90.00
#
_symmetry.space_group_name_H-M   'P 1'
#
loop_
_entity.id
_entity.type
_entity.pdbx_description
1 polymer ?
#
loop_
_entity_poly.entity_id
_entity_poly.type
_entity_poly.pdbx_seq_one_letter_code
_entity_poly.pdbx_strand_id
1 'polypeptide(L)'
;MLSLLASLLLKNAITLDWLTLSLSGALEPVPVCPVIPAIEAEIGRLLVSGTTLMPVGYRSRGGSFTFVNLDRGTAQYKRVLQIQYEGKPWGTLCAVPRSSILPPDSMQLKLENCVLYEEELRLSLVAFFGETGFVLNGITRLDIACDFERFANGMLPGAFIQAVQSAQIERKGRAANTNVFMRGGAYTGIKWGSQTSDRCATMYNKTLELKKSNKPYITKYLLAAGLGVPVSQFDADGLPLLDEDGNQKTEAPDVWRMEFKLKSDELKKLYHFPEGQDFLRVHKDLPNDLYGEEGELVEPLRLGLYDFVSAEWLKSVFQKELDTYLTFVEDSDDSNKSRRPALRLFDFAQPDAPKLLRHSTRPGTTSFRFKVSIKALLGEYWATKDNDSLHMACQLMQQHDLAGHVEKRLKHWQREFMPSMDMAYNYANPVALVRASLTLGETERFAGIMRAVAADPLRGRTAPLPARLRIRCVHTEPGIKPLQGANYMVYNGPQAL
;
A
#
# COMPACT_ATOMS: atom_id res chain seq x y z
N MET A 1 23.79 11.47 16.27
CA MET A 1 24.78 10.37 16.09
C MET A 1 24.39 9.10 16.81
N LEU A 2 24.23 9.07 18.15
CA LEU A 2 23.84 7.85 18.87
C LEU A 2 22.47 7.26 18.45
N SER A 3 21.46 8.09 18.15
CA SER A 3 20.17 7.58 17.61
C SER A 3 20.27 7.13 16.13
N LEU A 4 21.22 7.71 15.37
CA LEU A 4 21.51 7.33 13.98
C LEU A 4 22.27 5.98 13.94
N LEU A 5 23.14 5.75 14.92
CA LEU A 5 23.80 4.47 15.17
C LEU A 5 22.82 3.42 15.68
N ALA A 6 21.87 3.78 16.56
CA ALA A 6 20.82 2.87 17.02
C ALA A 6 19.85 2.47 15.89
N SER A 7 19.50 3.38 14.97
CA SER A 7 18.71 3.05 13.77
C SER A 7 19.47 2.19 12.75
N LEU A 8 20.81 2.27 12.74
CA LEU A 8 21.67 1.37 11.96
C LEU A 8 21.83 -0.02 12.60
N LEU A 9 21.51 -0.16 13.89
CA LEU A 9 21.64 -1.41 14.65
C LEU A 9 20.38 -2.28 14.65
N LEU A 10 19.20 -1.71 14.35
CA LEU A 10 17.96 -2.48 14.14
C LEU A 10 17.78 -2.80 12.66
N LYS A 11 18.49 -3.83 12.21
CA LYS A 11 18.39 -4.34 10.84
C LYS A 11 17.14 -5.22 10.76
N ASN A 12 16.02 -4.65 10.33
CA ASN A 12 14.82 -5.42 10.01
C ASN A 12 14.69 -5.51 8.49
N ALA A 13 14.70 -6.72 7.95
CA ALA A 13 14.47 -6.93 6.52
C ALA A 13 13.00 -7.30 6.31
N ILE A 14 12.26 -6.49 5.57
CA ILE A 14 10.85 -6.72 5.29
C ILE A 14 10.64 -7.09 3.82
N THR A 15 9.93 -8.19 3.60
CA THR A 15 9.79 -8.78 2.27
C THR A 15 8.45 -9.49 2.10
N LEU A 16 8.18 -9.90 0.87
CA LEU A 16 7.11 -10.84 0.54
C LEU A 16 7.66 -12.27 0.60
N ASP A 17 6.95 -13.15 1.28
CA ASP A 17 7.26 -14.58 1.25
C ASP A 17 6.28 -15.38 0.36
N TRP A 18 5.10 -14.83 0.12
CA TRP A 18 4.11 -15.45 -0.76
C TRP A 18 3.25 -14.39 -1.44
N LEU A 19 3.02 -14.55 -2.74
CA LEU A 19 2.04 -13.77 -3.50
C LEU A 19 1.20 -14.67 -4.39
N THR A 20 -0.12 -14.55 -4.30
CA THR A 20 -1.06 -15.18 -5.21
C THR A 20 -2.11 -14.20 -5.67
N LEU A 21 -2.25 -14.09 -6.98
CA LEU A 21 -3.12 -13.16 -7.68
C LEU A 21 -4.29 -13.93 -8.31
N SER A 22 -5.47 -13.33 -8.28
CA SER A 22 -6.61 -13.75 -9.09
C SER A 22 -6.58 -12.96 -10.39
N LEU A 23 -6.62 -13.67 -11.51
CA LEU A 23 -6.59 -13.08 -12.84
C LEU A 23 -7.82 -13.51 -13.65
N SER A 24 -8.09 -12.80 -14.74
CA SER A 24 -9.00 -13.22 -15.81
C SER A 24 -8.34 -13.00 -17.17
N GLY A 25 -8.72 -13.83 -18.14
CA GLY A 25 -8.23 -13.70 -19.51
C GLY A 25 -8.46 -14.97 -20.33
N ALA A 26 -8.13 -14.90 -21.61
CA ALA A 26 -8.12 -16.08 -22.46
C ALA A 26 -6.71 -16.69 -22.47
N LEU A 27 -6.60 -17.99 -22.19
CA LEU A 27 -5.45 -18.79 -22.62
C LEU A 27 -5.60 -19.08 -24.13
N GLU A 28 -5.71 -18.03 -24.93
CA GLU A 28 -5.57 -18.23 -26.36
C GLU A 28 -4.09 -18.53 -26.61
N PRO A 29 -3.77 -19.59 -27.38
CA PRO A 29 -2.46 -19.64 -28.00
C PRO A 29 -2.35 -18.36 -28.81
N VAL A 30 -1.52 -17.42 -28.35
CA VAL A 30 -1.02 -16.40 -29.25
C VAL A 30 -0.36 -17.23 -30.36
N PRO A 31 -0.88 -17.23 -31.60
CA PRO A 31 -0.17 -17.88 -32.68
C PRO A 31 1.21 -17.25 -32.63
N VAL A 32 2.24 -18.07 -32.40
CA VAL A 32 3.63 -17.60 -32.44
C VAL A 32 3.71 -16.89 -33.77
N CYS A 33 3.75 -15.55 -33.74
CA CYS A 33 3.81 -14.78 -34.97
C CYS A 33 5.02 -15.37 -35.67
N PRO A 34 4.87 -16.01 -36.85
CA PRO A 34 5.99 -16.68 -37.48
C PRO A 34 7.06 -15.61 -37.57
N VAL A 35 8.13 -15.82 -36.79
CA VAL A 35 9.28 -14.94 -36.83
C VAL A 35 9.63 -14.93 -38.29
N ILE A 36 9.57 -13.74 -38.92
CA ILE A 36 9.81 -13.59 -40.36
C ILE A 36 11.07 -14.41 -40.64
N PRO A 37 11.08 -15.37 -41.60
CA PRO A 37 12.21 -16.28 -41.80
C PRO A 37 13.58 -15.57 -41.93
N ALA A 38 13.58 -14.29 -42.29
CA ALA A 38 14.74 -13.41 -42.27
C ALA A 38 15.38 -13.20 -40.87
N ILE A 39 14.58 -13.14 -39.80
CA ILE A 39 15.05 -12.99 -38.42
C ILE A 39 15.53 -14.33 -37.85
N GLU A 40 14.90 -15.46 -38.21
CA GLU A 40 15.43 -16.80 -37.86
C GLU A 40 16.77 -17.08 -38.54
N ALA A 41 16.99 -16.60 -39.76
CA ALA A 41 18.27 -16.71 -40.44
C ALA A 41 19.37 -15.84 -39.80
N GLU A 42 19.01 -14.70 -39.20
CA GLU A 42 19.94 -13.79 -38.52
C GLU A 42 20.24 -14.24 -37.08
N ILE A 43 19.21 -14.67 -36.33
CA ILE A 43 19.32 -15.24 -34.97
C ILE A 43 19.99 -16.62 -35.00
N GLY A 44 19.71 -17.44 -36.02
CA GLY A 44 20.35 -18.74 -36.25
C GLY A 44 21.84 -18.64 -36.57
N ARG A 45 22.33 -17.48 -37.06
CA ARG A 45 23.77 -17.21 -37.17
C ARG A 45 24.41 -16.75 -35.85
N LEU A 46 23.64 -16.11 -34.96
CA LEU A 46 24.12 -15.60 -33.67
C LEU A 46 24.03 -16.64 -32.53
N LEU A 47 23.20 -17.68 -32.66
CA LEU A 47 23.03 -18.74 -31.67
C LEU A 47 23.58 -20.08 -32.17
N VAL A 48 24.91 -20.14 -32.37
CA VAL A 48 25.64 -21.41 -32.35
C VAL A 48 26.15 -21.66 -30.93
N SER A 49 25.27 -22.08 -30.04
CA SER A 49 25.59 -23.07 -29.00
C SER A 49 24.29 -23.64 -28.44
N GLY A 50 24.26 -24.97 -28.30
CA GLY A 50 23.05 -25.76 -28.30
C GLY A 50 22.01 -25.38 -27.24
N THR A 51 20.77 -25.25 -27.68
CA THR A 51 19.60 -25.42 -26.82
C THR A 51 18.59 -26.31 -27.52
N THR A 52 18.36 -27.45 -26.90
CA THR A 52 17.40 -28.49 -27.27
C THR A 52 16.00 -27.90 -27.40
N LEU A 53 15.33 -28.19 -28.52
CA LEU A 53 13.91 -27.89 -28.75
C LEU A 53 13.06 -28.42 -27.57
N MET A 54 12.53 -27.50 -26.76
CA MET A 54 11.59 -27.82 -25.68
C MET A 54 10.20 -28.14 -26.26
N PRO A 55 9.43 -29.05 -25.61
CA PRO A 55 8.11 -29.47 -26.10
C PRO A 55 7.11 -28.31 -26.03
N VAL A 56 6.30 -28.19 -27.09
CA VAL A 56 5.11 -27.32 -27.30
C VAL A 56 4.79 -26.38 -26.12
N GLY A 57 5.51 -25.26 -26.04
CA GLY A 57 5.28 -24.19 -25.06
C GLY A 57 4.45 -23.07 -25.65
N TYR A 58 3.61 -22.42 -24.85
CA TYR A 58 2.97 -21.17 -25.24
C TYR A 58 3.97 -20.03 -25.02
N ARG A 59 4.06 -19.07 -25.95
CA ARG A 59 4.82 -17.82 -25.76
C ARG A 59 3.85 -16.65 -25.60
N SER A 60 4.18 -15.71 -24.73
CA SER A 60 3.52 -14.40 -24.66
C SER A 60 3.79 -13.59 -25.94
N ARG A 61 3.06 -12.49 -26.17
CA ARG A 61 3.25 -11.65 -27.36
C ARG A 61 4.65 -11.00 -27.43
N GLY A 62 5.25 -10.68 -26.27
CA GLY A 62 6.60 -10.14 -26.18
C GLY A 62 7.71 -11.20 -26.19
N GLY A 63 7.37 -12.47 -25.96
CA GLY A 63 8.30 -13.60 -26.02
C GLY A 63 9.15 -13.83 -24.77
N SER A 64 9.15 -12.93 -23.79
CA SER A 64 9.95 -13.04 -22.56
C SER A 64 9.41 -14.10 -21.60
N PHE A 65 8.08 -14.30 -21.62
CA PHE A 65 7.40 -15.31 -20.81
C PHE A 65 7.04 -16.55 -21.64
N THR A 66 7.41 -17.71 -21.12
CA THR A 66 7.03 -19.02 -21.69
C THR A 66 6.17 -19.79 -20.69
N PHE A 67 5.21 -20.57 -21.22
CA PHE A 67 4.32 -21.41 -20.42
C PHE A 67 4.53 -22.88 -20.77
N VAL A 68 4.90 -23.65 -19.76
CA VAL A 68 5.08 -25.10 -19.83
C VAL A 68 3.91 -25.77 -19.13
N ASN A 69 3.13 -26.57 -19.87
CA ASN A 69 2.04 -27.33 -19.26
C ASN A 69 2.62 -28.46 -18.38
N LEU A 70 2.14 -28.57 -17.14
CA LEU A 70 2.60 -29.60 -16.19
C LEU A 70 1.72 -30.87 -16.20
N ASP A 71 0.79 -30.98 -17.16
CA ASP A 71 -0.12 -32.13 -17.35
C ASP A 71 -0.83 -32.59 -16.08
N ARG A 72 -1.12 -31.63 -15.20
CA ARG A 72 -1.85 -31.83 -13.95
C ARG A 72 -2.84 -30.69 -13.72
N GLY A 73 -3.83 -30.97 -12.88
CA GLY A 73 -4.78 -29.99 -12.39
C GLY A 73 -4.73 -29.84 -10.87
N THR A 74 -5.47 -28.86 -10.36
CA THR A 74 -5.78 -28.75 -8.92
C THR A 74 -7.23 -29.15 -8.67
N ALA A 75 -7.67 -29.08 -7.42
CA ALA A 75 -9.08 -29.28 -7.07
C ALA A 75 -10.01 -28.25 -7.75
N GLN A 76 -9.52 -27.04 -8.02
CA GLN A 76 -10.31 -25.93 -8.58
C GLN A 76 -10.10 -25.76 -10.08
N TYR A 77 -8.93 -26.13 -10.61
CA TYR A 77 -8.52 -25.84 -11.98
C TYR A 77 -8.11 -27.11 -12.73
N LYS A 78 -8.46 -27.19 -14.02
CA LYS A 78 -8.14 -28.34 -14.87
C LYS A 78 -6.68 -28.31 -15.33
N ARG A 79 -6.09 -27.12 -15.50
CA ARG A 79 -4.73 -26.95 -16.03
C ARG A 79 -3.83 -26.20 -15.04
N VAL A 80 -2.57 -26.63 -14.98
CA VAL A 80 -1.50 -25.95 -14.26
C VAL A 80 -0.33 -25.76 -15.22
N LEU A 81 0.06 -24.50 -15.41
CA LEU A 81 1.16 -24.10 -16.29
C LEU A 81 2.29 -23.56 -15.41
N GLN A 82 3.52 -23.98 -15.65
CA GLN A 82 4.71 -23.32 -15.14
C GLN A 82 5.07 -22.17 -16.07
N ILE A 83 5.26 -20.98 -15.50
CA ILE A 83 5.71 -19.79 -16.20
C ILE A 83 7.21 -19.66 -16.00
N GLN A 84 7.93 -19.44 -17.09
CA GLN A 84 9.33 -19.03 -17.05
C GLN A 84 9.48 -17.63 -17.62
N TYR A 85 10.40 -16.86 -17.05
CA TYR A 85 10.85 -15.56 -17.55
C TYR A 85 12.33 -15.69 -17.91
N GLU A 86 12.68 -15.46 -19.17
CA GLU A 86 14.06 -15.64 -19.66
C GLU A 86 14.66 -17.02 -19.33
N GLY A 87 13.82 -18.07 -19.41
CA GLY A 87 14.21 -19.46 -19.12
C GLY A 87 14.31 -19.82 -17.63
N LYS A 88 14.09 -18.87 -16.70
CA LYS A 88 14.08 -19.13 -15.26
C LYS A 88 12.65 -19.31 -14.74
N PRO A 89 12.40 -20.21 -13.76
CA PRO A 89 11.08 -20.32 -13.13
C PRO A 89 10.63 -18.99 -12.55
N TRP A 90 9.45 -18.53 -12.97
CA TRP A 90 8.89 -17.25 -12.52
C TRP A 90 7.61 -17.41 -11.70
N GLY A 91 6.74 -18.34 -12.09
CA GLY A 91 5.50 -18.59 -11.38
C GLY A 91 4.76 -19.84 -11.86
N THR A 92 3.60 -20.06 -11.28
CA THR A 92 2.66 -21.11 -11.66
C THR A 92 1.28 -20.51 -11.88
N LEU A 93 0.67 -20.79 -13.03
CA LEU A 93 -0.67 -20.35 -13.40
C LEU A 93 -1.64 -21.54 -13.37
N CYS A 94 -2.66 -21.47 -12.52
CA CYS A 94 -3.79 -22.39 -12.54
C CYS A 94 -4.91 -21.78 -13.37
N ALA A 95 -5.43 -22.55 -14.32
CA ALA A 95 -6.42 -22.04 -15.28
C ALA A 95 -7.44 -23.10 -15.68
N VAL A 96 -8.50 -22.65 -16.36
CA VAL A 96 -9.65 -23.46 -16.78
C VAL A 96 -10.35 -24.08 -15.57
N PRO A 97 -11.22 -23.33 -14.87
CA PRO A 97 -11.91 -23.82 -13.70
C PRO A 97 -12.67 -25.12 -13.93
N ARG A 98 -12.73 -25.96 -12.89
CA ARG A 98 -13.53 -27.19 -12.87
C ARG A 98 -14.99 -26.91 -12.57
N SER A 99 -15.26 -25.92 -11.72
CA SER A 99 -16.59 -25.54 -11.26
C SER A 99 -17.12 -24.37 -12.08
N SER A 100 -18.41 -24.41 -12.43
CA SER A 100 -19.13 -23.29 -13.05
C SER A 100 -19.37 -22.11 -12.11
N ILE A 101 -19.10 -22.26 -10.80
CA ILE A 101 -19.17 -21.17 -9.82
C ILE A 101 -18.07 -20.13 -10.09
N LEU A 102 -16.92 -20.57 -10.61
CA LEU A 102 -15.85 -19.67 -11.02
C LEU A 102 -16.09 -19.24 -12.47
N PRO A 103 -15.86 -17.95 -12.83
CA PRO A 103 -15.91 -17.49 -14.21
C PRO A 103 -15.03 -18.36 -15.11
N PRO A 104 -15.46 -18.73 -16.32
CA PRO A 104 -14.72 -19.67 -17.18
C PRO A 104 -13.32 -19.18 -17.57
N ASP A 105 -13.10 -17.87 -17.54
CA ASP A 105 -11.83 -17.17 -17.80
C ASP A 105 -11.00 -16.90 -16.52
N SER A 106 -11.47 -17.35 -15.35
CA SER A 106 -10.77 -17.18 -14.08
C SER A 106 -9.46 -17.96 -14.06
N MET A 107 -8.41 -17.31 -13.57
CA MET A 107 -7.10 -17.92 -13.34
C MET A 107 -6.56 -17.52 -11.96
N GLN A 108 -5.57 -18.28 -11.51
CA GLN A 108 -4.83 -18.00 -10.29
C GLN A 108 -3.33 -18.08 -10.58
N LEU A 109 -2.63 -16.97 -10.38
CA LEU A 109 -1.18 -16.87 -10.55
C LEU A 109 -0.51 -16.90 -9.19
N LYS A 110 0.43 -17.82 -8.98
CA LYS A 110 1.33 -17.86 -7.82
C LYS A 110 2.76 -17.60 -8.29
N LEU A 111 3.44 -16.62 -7.71
CA LEU A 111 4.86 -16.37 -8.03
C LEU A 111 5.77 -17.38 -7.32
N GLU A 112 6.90 -17.68 -7.95
CA GLU A 112 7.98 -18.44 -7.32
C GLU A 112 8.62 -17.61 -6.20
N ASN A 113 9.03 -18.29 -5.13
CA ASN A 113 9.54 -17.60 -3.95
C ASN A 113 10.82 -16.81 -4.26
N CYS A 114 11.67 -17.24 -5.20
CA CYS A 114 12.87 -16.50 -5.59
C CYS A 114 12.54 -15.14 -6.23
N VAL A 115 11.49 -15.06 -7.05
CA VAL A 115 11.06 -13.82 -7.72
C VAL A 115 10.61 -12.76 -6.72
N LEU A 116 10.07 -13.18 -5.56
CA LEU A 116 9.63 -12.26 -4.51
C LEU A 116 10.78 -11.51 -3.82
N TYR A 117 12.03 -11.98 -3.97
CA TYR A 117 13.23 -11.35 -3.43
C TYR A 117 14.02 -10.57 -4.48
N GLU A 118 13.51 -10.48 -5.72
CA GLU A 118 14.14 -9.70 -6.77
C GLU A 118 13.74 -8.22 -6.65
N GLU A 119 14.70 -7.33 -6.83
CA GLU A 119 14.48 -5.87 -6.84
C GLU A 119 13.50 -5.47 -7.95
N GLU A 120 13.55 -6.21 -9.07
CA GLU A 120 12.75 -5.97 -10.27
C GLU A 120 11.41 -6.73 -10.31
N LEU A 121 10.97 -7.31 -9.18
CA LEU A 121 9.67 -8.01 -9.07
C LEU A 121 8.53 -7.21 -9.73
N ARG A 122 8.51 -5.92 -9.41
CA ARG A 122 7.57 -4.92 -9.90
C ARG A 122 7.60 -4.78 -11.42
N LEU A 123 8.78 -4.61 -12.02
CA LEU A 123 8.90 -4.49 -13.49
C LEU A 123 8.51 -5.80 -14.16
N SER A 124 8.89 -6.94 -13.59
CA SER A 124 8.54 -8.26 -14.14
C SER A 124 7.01 -8.50 -14.13
N LEU A 125 6.29 -8.02 -13.11
CA LEU A 125 4.82 -8.08 -13.07
C LEU A 125 4.18 -7.20 -14.15
N VAL A 126 4.69 -5.98 -14.33
CA VAL A 126 4.20 -5.07 -15.39
C VAL A 126 4.44 -5.69 -16.76
N ALA A 127 5.64 -6.21 -17.02
CA ALA A 127 5.96 -6.92 -18.26
C ALA A 127 5.04 -8.14 -18.46
N PHE A 128 4.83 -8.95 -17.42
CA PHE A 128 3.93 -10.10 -17.48
C PHE A 128 2.51 -9.71 -17.90
N PHE A 129 1.92 -8.70 -17.27
CA PHE A 129 0.57 -8.26 -17.62
C PHE A 129 0.51 -7.62 -19.01
N GLY A 130 1.50 -6.81 -19.38
CA GLY A 130 1.59 -6.20 -20.70
C GLY A 130 1.70 -7.24 -21.83
N GLU A 131 2.53 -8.28 -21.66
CA GLU A 131 2.76 -9.29 -22.69
C GLU A 131 1.64 -10.34 -22.80
N THR A 132 0.95 -10.64 -21.70
CA THR A 132 -0.10 -11.67 -21.65
C THR A 132 -1.50 -11.12 -21.90
N GLY A 133 -1.72 -9.82 -21.60
CA GLY A 133 -3.05 -9.22 -21.63
C GLY A 133 -3.99 -9.75 -20.54
N PHE A 134 -3.46 -10.46 -19.53
CA PHE A 134 -4.27 -10.89 -18.39
C PHE A 134 -4.68 -9.70 -17.52
N VAL A 135 -5.90 -9.76 -17.01
CA VAL A 135 -6.48 -8.75 -16.13
C VAL A 135 -6.28 -9.20 -14.68
N LEU A 136 -5.71 -8.32 -13.85
CA LEU A 136 -5.60 -8.54 -12.41
C LEU A 136 -6.94 -8.22 -11.74
N ASN A 137 -7.59 -9.24 -11.19
CA ASN A 137 -8.84 -9.10 -10.43
C ASN A 137 -8.59 -8.81 -8.94
N GLY A 138 -7.43 -9.20 -8.41
CA GLY A 138 -7.04 -8.91 -7.03
C GLY A 138 -6.04 -9.89 -6.45
N ILE A 139 -5.76 -9.75 -5.16
CA ILE A 139 -4.80 -10.59 -4.42
C ILE A 139 -5.59 -11.59 -3.57
N THR A 140 -5.35 -12.87 -3.77
CA THR A 140 -6.03 -13.95 -3.04
C THR A 140 -5.26 -14.39 -1.81
N ARG A 141 -3.92 -14.28 -1.84
CA ARG A 141 -3.04 -14.54 -0.72
C ARG A 141 -1.79 -13.66 -0.78
N LEU A 142 -1.40 -13.17 0.39
CA LEU A 142 -0.20 -12.39 0.62
C LEU A 142 0.42 -12.84 1.94
N ASP A 143 1.67 -13.29 1.92
CA ASP A 143 2.42 -13.53 3.14
C ASP A 143 3.54 -12.48 3.23
N ILE A 144 3.52 -11.63 4.26
CA ILE A 144 4.52 -10.58 4.51
C ILE A 144 5.42 -11.06 5.65
N ALA A 145 6.74 -10.97 5.43
CA ALA A 145 7.74 -11.42 6.38
C ALA A 145 8.61 -10.25 6.84
N CYS A 146 8.92 -10.22 8.14
CA CYS A 146 9.98 -9.40 8.73
C CYS A 146 11.02 -10.33 9.34
N ASP A 147 12.25 -10.22 8.87
CA ASP A 147 13.42 -10.93 9.38
C ASP A 147 14.22 -10.03 10.33
N PHE A 148 14.69 -10.61 11.44
CA PHE A 148 15.35 -9.91 12.54
C PHE A 148 16.15 -10.87 13.42
N GLU A 149 17.17 -10.36 14.13
CA GLU A 149 17.95 -11.14 15.12
C GLU A 149 17.41 -10.94 16.56
N ARG A 150 16.93 -9.72 16.83
CA ARG A 150 16.44 -9.27 18.14
C ARG A 150 15.24 -8.36 17.94
N PHE A 151 14.34 -8.34 18.91
CA PHE A 151 13.29 -7.33 18.94
C PHE A 151 13.86 -5.94 19.23
N ALA A 152 13.06 -4.89 18.98
CA ALA A 152 13.43 -3.49 19.19
C ALA A 152 13.87 -3.18 20.64
N ASN A 153 13.35 -3.94 21.62
CA ASN A 153 13.75 -3.85 23.03
C ASN A 153 14.99 -4.70 23.39
N GLY A 154 15.68 -5.29 22.41
CA GLY A 154 16.87 -6.13 22.59
C GLY A 154 16.58 -7.60 22.96
N MET A 155 15.31 -7.97 23.19
CA MET A 155 14.91 -9.32 23.58
C MET A 155 15.19 -10.33 22.47
N LEU A 156 15.69 -11.52 22.86
CA LEU A 156 15.88 -12.64 21.94
C LEU A 156 14.53 -13.34 21.63
N PRO A 157 14.30 -13.79 20.39
CA PRO A 157 13.05 -14.46 20.02
C PRO A 157 12.72 -15.71 20.85
N GLY A 158 13.73 -16.51 21.20
CA GLY A 158 13.55 -17.66 22.10
C GLY A 158 13.09 -17.26 23.51
N ALA A 159 13.67 -16.20 24.07
CA ALA A 159 13.29 -15.67 25.38
C ALA A 159 11.88 -15.07 25.35
N PHE A 160 11.49 -14.41 24.25
CA PHE A 160 10.13 -13.94 24.05
C PHE A 160 9.12 -15.10 24.03
N ILE A 161 9.39 -16.18 23.29
CA ILE A 161 8.50 -17.36 23.26
C ILE A 161 8.37 -17.95 24.67
N GLN A 162 9.49 -18.05 25.41
CA GLN A 162 9.48 -18.51 26.79
C GLN A 162 8.59 -17.62 27.68
N ALA A 163 8.74 -16.29 27.58
CA ALA A 163 7.95 -15.32 28.34
C ALA A 163 6.45 -15.37 27.99
N VAL A 164 6.12 -15.63 26.72
CA VAL A 164 4.72 -15.89 26.30
C VAL A 164 4.18 -17.19 26.89
N GLN A 165 4.99 -18.25 26.95
CA GLN A 165 4.60 -19.54 27.53
C GLN A 165 4.46 -19.49 29.06
N SER A 166 5.27 -18.68 29.73
CA SER A 166 5.22 -18.47 31.19
C SER A 166 4.22 -17.41 31.63
N ALA A 167 3.43 -16.86 30.70
CA ALA A 167 2.46 -15.77 30.91
C ALA A 167 3.05 -14.44 31.42
N GLN A 168 4.38 -14.25 31.36
CA GLN A 168 5.05 -12.97 31.62
C GLN A 168 4.80 -11.95 30.52
N ILE A 169 4.57 -12.42 29.30
CA ILE A 169 4.10 -11.61 28.17
C ILE A 169 2.77 -12.18 27.70
N GLU A 170 1.76 -11.33 27.69
CA GLU A 170 0.41 -11.72 27.32
C GLU A 170 -0.01 -11.04 26.03
N ARG A 171 -0.74 -11.75 25.16
CA ARG A 171 -1.34 -11.15 23.98
C ARG A 171 -2.69 -10.52 24.33
N LYS A 172 -2.94 -9.29 23.87
CA LYS A 172 -4.25 -8.64 23.92
C LYS A 172 -5.23 -9.30 22.93
N GLY A 173 -6.50 -9.39 23.33
CA GLY A 173 -7.60 -9.89 22.49
C GLY A 173 -7.93 -11.37 22.69
N ARG A 174 -8.87 -11.89 21.89
CA ARG A 174 -9.39 -13.26 22.03
C ARG A 174 -8.33 -14.29 21.74
N ALA A 175 -8.12 -15.24 22.65
CA ALA A 175 -7.17 -16.34 22.52
C ALA A 175 -7.30 -17.05 21.16
N ALA A 176 -6.32 -16.86 20.30
CA ALA A 176 -6.10 -17.74 19.16
C ALA A 176 -5.25 -18.91 19.65
N ASN A 177 -5.49 -20.10 19.09
CA ASN A 177 -4.63 -21.26 19.31
C ASN A 177 -3.17 -20.84 19.10
N THR A 178 -2.36 -21.04 20.13
CA THR A 178 -0.94 -20.74 20.12
C THR A 178 -0.19 -22.06 20.11
N ASN A 179 0.50 -22.34 19.00
CA ASN A 179 1.28 -23.56 18.85
C ASN A 179 2.75 -23.18 18.91
N VAL A 180 3.48 -23.76 19.88
CA VAL A 180 4.92 -23.53 20.03
C VAL A 180 5.69 -24.72 19.44
N PHE A 181 6.76 -24.41 18.73
CA PHE A 181 7.66 -25.40 18.13
C PHE A 181 8.94 -25.46 18.94
N MET A 182 9.38 -26.69 19.25
CA MET A 182 10.63 -26.95 19.95
C MET A 182 11.44 -28.02 19.23
N ARG A 183 12.76 -27.95 19.32
CA ARG A 183 13.69 -28.99 18.86
C ARG A 183 14.87 -29.06 19.80
N GLY A 184 15.13 -30.24 20.38
CA GLY A 184 16.25 -30.43 21.31
C GLY A 184 16.18 -29.52 22.55
N GLY A 185 14.98 -29.24 23.05
CA GLY A 185 14.78 -28.35 24.21
C GLY A 185 14.81 -26.85 23.92
N ALA A 186 15.19 -26.44 22.70
CA ALA A 186 15.17 -25.04 22.28
C ALA A 186 13.89 -24.69 21.51
N TYR A 187 13.35 -23.49 21.73
CA TYR A 187 12.26 -22.96 20.92
C TYR A 187 12.74 -22.70 19.49
N THR A 188 11.96 -23.15 18.51
CA THR A 188 12.23 -22.95 17.07
C THR A 188 11.16 -22.12 16.38
N GLY A 189 10.06 -21.84 17.07
CA GLY A 189 9.02 -20.94 16.58
C GLY A 189 7.74 -20.97 17.42
N ILE A 190 6.81 -20.13 17.02
CA ILE A 190 5.47 -19.99 17.61
C ILE A 190 4.50 -19.58 16.50
N LYS A 191 3.27 -20.06 16.57
CA LYS A 191 2.21 -19.74 15.59
C LYS A 191 0.95 -19.30 16.30
N TRP A 192 0.34 -18.24 15.80
CA TRP A 192 -0.93 -17.69 16.28
C TRP A 192 -2.02 -17.80 15.20
N GLY A 193 -3.02 -18.63 15.49
CA GLY A 193 -4.16 -18.87 14.60
C GLY A 193 -4.03 -20.13 13.75
N SER A 194 -5.10 -20.44 13.00
CA SER A 194 -5.15 -21.61 12.12
C SER A 194 -4.43 -21.33 10.80
N GLN A 195 -3.94 -22.38 10.13
CA GLN A 195 -3.47 -22.25 8.75
C GLN A 195 -4.63 -22.02 7.76
N THR A 196 -5.85 -22.43 8.14
CA THR A 196 -7.03 -22.30 7.29
C THR A 196 -7.70 -20.94 7.40
N SER A 197 -7.44 -20.16 8.46
CA SER A 197 -8.02 -18.82 8.62
C SER A 197 -7.49 -17.84 7.58
N ASP A 198 -8.20 -16.72 7.41
CA ASP A 198 -7.81 -15.62 6.52
C ASP A 198 -6.64 -14.82 7.04
N ARG A 199 -6.36 -14.95 8.34
CA ARG A 199 -5.22 -14.34 9.01
C ARG A 199 -4.55 -15.35 9.92
N CYS A 200 -3.23 -15.45 9.82
CA CYS A 200 -2.39 -16.26 10.69
C CYS A 200 -1.04 -15.56 10.82
N ALA A 201 -0.41 -15.68 11.98
CA ALA A 201 0.96 -15.21 12.18
C ALA A 201 1.85 -16.35 12.62
N THR A 202 3.08 -16.40 12.13
CA THR A 202 4.07 -17.40 12.54
C THR A 202 5.40 -16.69 12.77
N MET A 203 6.07 -16.99 13.87
CA MET A 203 7.46 -16.62 14.10
C MET A 203 8.31 -17.88 14.17
N TYR A 204 9.44 -17.93 13.49
CA TYR A 204 10.31 -19.11 13.48
C TYR A 204 11.77 -18.76 13.24
N ASN A 205 12.66 -19.65 13.64
CA ASN A 205 14.09 -19.52 13.41
C ASN A 205 14.38 -19.78 11.92
N LYS A 206 14.66 -18.71 11.18
CA LYS A 206 14.86 -18.73 9.73
C LYS A 206 16.21 -19.33 9.37
N THR A 207 17.25 -19.10 10.17
CA THR A 207 18.56 -19.75 10.00
C THR A 207 18.42 -21.27 10.00
N LEU A 208 17.68 -21.85 10.96
CA LEU A 208 17.44 -23.29 11.03
C LEU A 208 16.59 -23.82 9.86
N GLU A 209 15.70 -23.01 9.29
CA GLU A 209 14.92 -23.37 8.10
C GLU A 209 15.78 -23.38 6.83
N LEU A 210 16.59 -22.33 6.64
CA LEU A 210 17.47 -22.20 5.48
C LEU A 210 18.54 -23.30 5.42
N LYS A 211 19.06 -23.74 6.58
CA LYS A 211 19.95 -24.90 6.68
C LYS A 211 19.33 -26.19 6.11
N LYS A 212 17.99 -26.31 6.08
CA LYS A 212 17.28 -27.47 5.53
C LYS A 212 16.87 -27.29 4.07
N SER A 213 16.45 -26.08 3.70
CA SER A 213 15.83 -25.84 2.40
C SER A 213 16.82 -25.44 1.30
N ASN A 214 18.04 -25.01 1.64
CA ASN A 214 19.07 -24.52 0.73
C ASN A 214 18.56 -23.47 -0.28
N LYS A 215 18.10 -22.32 0.22
CA LYS A 215 17.57 -21.22 -0.59
C LYS A 215 18.56 -20.03 -0.63
N PRO A 216 19.55 -20.05 -1.53
CA PRO A 216 20.65 -19.07 -1.51
C PRO A 216 20.19 -17.63 -1.76
N TYR A 217 19.09 -17.43 -2.49
CA TYR A 217 18.54 -16.09 -2.75
C TYR A 217 18.02 -15.40 -1.47
N ILE A 218 17.41 -16.15 -0.54
CA ILE A 218 16.98 -15.60 0.76
C ILE A 218 18.20 -15.25 1.60
N THR A 219 19.20 -16.12 1.63
CA THR A 219 20.48 -15.83 2.31
C THR A 219 21.09 -14.53 1.78
N LYS A 220 21.22 -14.40 0.46
CA LYS A 220 21.78 -13.20 -0.18
C LYS A 220 21.01 -11.94 0.23
N TYR A 221 19.68 -12.01 0.21
CA TYR A 221 18.81 -10.92 0.64
C TYR A 221 19.04 -10.52 2.11
N LEU A 222 19.10 -11.50 3.02
CA LEU A 222 19.34 -11.24 4.44
C LEU A 222 20.73 -10.64 4.69
N LEU A 223 21.76 -11.16 4.03
CA LEU A 223 23.12 -10.61 4.10
C LEU A 223 23.18 -9.18 3.56
N ALA A 224 22.47 -8.87 2.46
CA ALA A 224 22.37 -7.52 1.92
C ALA A 224 21.65 -6.55 2.88
N ALA A 225 20.65 -7.04 3.62
CA ALA A 225 20.03 -6.30 4.72
C ALA A 225 20.93 -6.20 5.97
N GLY A 226 22.13 -6.79 5.93
CA GLY A 226 23.10 -6.82 7.01
C GLY A 226 22.71 -7.74 8.17
N LEU A 227 21.72 -8.61 7.99
CA LEU A 227 21.35 -9.65 8.93
C LEU A 227 22.33 -10.81 8.81
N GLY A 228 22.82 -11.26 9.96
CA GLY A 228 23.77 -12.36 10.07
C GLY A 228 23.10 -13.69 9.75
N VAL A 229 23.08 -14.09 8.49
CA VAL A 229 22.92 -15.51 8.19
C VAL A 229 24.31 -16.13 8.26
N PRO A 230 24.61 -17.04 9.21
CA PRO A 230 25.83 -17.80 9.15
C PRO A 230 25.71 -18.77 7.97
N VAL A 231 26.05 -18.29 6.78
CA VAL A 231 26.31 -19.14 5.61
C VAL A 231 27.80 -19.39 5.46
N SER A 232 28.62 -18.63 6.19
CA SER A 232 30.02 -18.92 6.39
C SER A 232 30.28 -19.82 7.60
N GLN A 233 30.02 -21.11 7.46
CA GLN A 233 31.12 -22.03 7.77
C GLN A 233 31.80 -22.47 6.49
N PHE A 234 31.52 -21.85 5.34
CA PHE A 234 31.97 -22.35 4.06
C PHE A 234 32.27 -21.16 3.12
N ASP A 235 33.46 -21.12 2.52
CA ASP A 235 33.82 -20.21 1.44
C ASP A 235 33.09 -20.58 0.13
N ALA A 236 33.43 -19.91 -0.98
CA ALA A 236 32.83 -20.18 -2.28
C ALA A 236 33.00 -21.64 -2.75
N ASP A 237 33.97 -22.37 -2.18
CA ASP A 237 34.29 -23.77 -2.48
C ASP A 237 33.73 -24.75 -1.44
N GLY A 238 33.11 -24.26 -0.36
CA GLY A 238 32.56 -25.12 0.67
C GLY A 238 33.46 -25.39 1.87
N LEU A 239 34.39 -24.49 2.25
CA LEU A 239 35.34 -24.69 3.39
C LEU A 239 35.22 -23.70 4.58
N PRO A 240 35.38 -24.15 5.85
CA PRO A 240 35.39 -23.32 7.09
C PRO A 240 36.09 -21.98 6.96
N LEU A 241 35.31 -20.88 7.01
CA LEU A 241 35.86 -19.55 7.22
C LEU A 241 36.35 -19.45 8.67
N LEU A 242 37.67 -19.48 8.84
CA LEU A 242 38.35 -19.21 10.11
C LEU A 242 38.53 -17.68 10.28
N ASP A 243 38.59 -17.21 11.51
CA ASP A 243 39.05 -15.84 11.80
C ASP A 243 40.57 -15.69 11.62
N GLU A 244 41.09 -14.47 11.78
CA GLU A 244 42.52 -14.16 11.60
C GLU A 244 43.43 -15.00 12.51
N ASP A 245 42.90 -15.50 13.63
CA ASP A 245 43.59 -16.34 14.61
C ASP A 245 43.41 -17.85 14.34
N GLY A 246 42.74 -18.22 13.24
CA GLY A 246 42.46 -19.62 12.90
C GLY A 246 41.32 -20.25 13.72
N ASN A 247 40.57 -19.46 14.50
CA ASN A 247 39.43 -19.95 15.26
C ASN A 247 38.17 -19.92 14.41
N GLN A 248 37.19 -20.76 14.75
CA GLN A 248 35.86 -20.62 14.17
C GLN A 248 35.26 -19.30 14.64
N LYS A 249 35.04 -18.40 13.67
CA LYS A 249 34.40 -17.10 13.89
C LYS A 249 33.13 -17.28 14.73
N THR A 250 32.99 -16.50 15.81
CA THR A 250 31.83 -16.51 16.71
C THR A 250 30.53 -16.62 15.92
N GLU A 251 29.70 -17.62 16.24
CA GLU A 251 28.49 -17.93 15.49
C GLU A 251 27.65 -16.66 15.29
N ALA A 252 27.40 -16.30 14.03
CA ALA A 252 26.49 -15.19 13.73
C ALA A 252 25.14 -15.47 14.41
N PRO A 253 24.49 -14.45 14.98
CA PRO A 253 23.21 -14.64 15.65
C PRO A 253 22.20 -15.27 14.70
N ASP A 254 21.34 -16.15 15.21
CA ASP A 254 20.28 -16.72 14.39
C ASP A 254 19.32 -15.61 13.91
N VAL A 255 19.01 -15.63 12.61
CA VAL A 255 17.93 -14.81 12.04
C VAL A 255 16.62 -15.51 12.31
N TRP A 256 15.67 -14.75 12.82
CA TRP A 256 14.28 -15.15 13.02
C TRP A 256 13.39 -14.40 12.03
N ARG A 257 12.31 -15.06 11.62
CA ARG A 257 11.28 -14.49 10.78
C ARG A 257 9.98 -14.42 11.53
N MET A 258 9.30 -13.28 11.42
CA MET A 258 7.89 -13.16 11.76
C MET A 258 7.09 -12.90 10.48
N GLU A 259 6.06 -13.69 10.26
CA GLU A 259 5.32 -13.76 9.00
C GLU A 259 3.82 -13.64 9.26
N PHE A 260 3.16 -12.73 8.57
CA PHE A 260 1.70 -12.62 8.52
C PHE A 260 1.19 -13.20 7.22
N LYS A 261 0.35 -14.23 7.32
CA LYS A 261 -0.40 -14.82 6.21
C LYS A 261 -1.76 -14.18 6.14
N LEU A 262 -2.04 -13.54 5.02
CA LEU A 262 -3.27 -12.81 4.76
C LEU A 262 -3.94 -13.41 3.52
N LYS A 263 -5.23 -13.73 3.63
CA LYS A 263 -6.04 -14.26 2.53
C LYS A 263 -7.25 -13.37 2.26
N SER A 264 -7.79 -13.55 1.06
CA SER A 264 -8.99 -12.94 0.47
C SER A 264 -9.74 -11.95 1.36
N ASP A 265 -10.48 -12.39 2.39
CA ASP A 265 -11.36 -11.48 3.14
C ASP A 265 -10.63 -10.48 4.04
N GLU A 266 -9.43 -10.82 4.54
CA GLU A 266 -8.60 -9.85 5.26
C GLU A 266 -7.92 -8.88 4.30
N LEU A 267 -7.49 -9.38 3.13
CA LEU A 267 -6.94 -8.53 2.08
C LEU A 267 -7.97 -7.51 1.58
N LYS A 268 -9.24 -7.90 1.38
CA LYS A 268 -10.33 -6.96 1.03
C LYS A 268 -10.55 -5.84 2.08
N LYS A 269 -10.13 -6.02 3.34
CA LYS A 269 -10.18 -4.96 4.37
C LYS A 269 -8.96 -4.06 4.31
N LEU A 270 -7.83 -4.59 3.85
CA LEU A 270 -6.59 -3.85 3.64
C LEU A 270 -6.68 -2.98 2.38
N TYR A 271 -7.31 -3.52 1.34
CA TYR A 271 -7.61 -2.80 0.10
C TYR A 271 -9.12 -2.64 0.00
N HIS A 272 -9.64 -1.44 0.24
CA HIS A 272 -10.91 -1.10 -0.41
C HIS A 272 -10.61 -0.89 -1.88
N PHE A 273 -10.75 -1.96 -2.65
CA PHE A 273 -11.02 -1.84 -4.07
C PHE A 273 -12.39 -1.18 -4.18
N PRO A 274 -12.52 0.04 -4.73
CA PRO A 274 -13.83 0.61 -5.00
C PRO A 274 -14.58 -0.38 -5.88
N GLU A 275 -15.77 -0.82 -5.44
CA GLU A 275 -16.61 -1.72 -6.25
C GLU A 275 -16.80 -1.09 -7.64
N GLY A 276 -16.32 -1.78 -8.68
CA GLY A 276 -16.41 -1.33 -10.08
C GLY A 276 -15.17 -0.60 -10.63
N GLN A 277 -14.10 -0.38 -9.85
CA GLN A 277 -12.80 -0.01 -10.41
C GLN A 277 -11.99 -1.29 -10.67
N ASP A 278 -12.05 -1.79 -11.90
CA ASP A 278 -11.14 -2.82 -12.41
C ASP A 278 -9.73 -2.26 -12.32
N PHE A 279 -8.94 -2.74 -11.34
CA PHE A 279 -7.57 -2.26 -11.04
C PHE A 279 -6.71 -2.14 -12.29
N LEU A 280 -6.96 -3.03 -13.25
CA LEU A 280 -6.29 -3.14 -14.53
C LEU A 280 -7.28 -3.65 -15.60
N ARG A 281 -8.34 -2.91 -15.92
CA ARG A 281 -8.75 -2.92 -17.33
C ARG A 281 -7.66 -2.16 -18.08
N VAL A 282 -6.59 -2.88 -18.41
CA VAL A 282 -5.76 -2.53 -19.56
C VAL A 282 -6.78 -2.43 -20.69
N HIS A 283 -7.18 -1.21 -21.03
CA HIS A 283 -8.12 -0.97 -22.12
C HIS A 283 -7.57 -1.75 -23.30
N LYS A 284 -8.39 -2.61 -23.92
CA LYS A 284 -7.99 -3.33 -25.15
C LYS A 284 -7.57 -2.36 -26.27
N ASP A 285 -7.87 -1.08 -26.10
CA ASP A 285 -7.55 0.05 -26.96
C ASP A 285 -6.29 0.81 -26.54
N LEU A 286 -5.53 0.33 -25.54
CA LEU A 286 -4.18 0.82 -25.33
C LEU A 286 -3.36 0.52 -26.60
N PRO A 287 -2.73 1.52 -27.23
CA PRO A 287 -1.80 1.30 -28.33
C PRO A 287 -0.80 0.21 -27.94
N ASN A 288 -0.19 -0.48 -28.92
CA ASN A 288 0.85 -1.50 -28.67
C ASN A 288 2.11 -0.97 -27.96
N ASP A 289 2.06 0.28 -27.53
CA ASP A 289 3.11 1.11 -27.03
C ASP A 289 2.76 1.25 -25.53
N LEU A 290 3.33 0.38 -24.69
CA LEU A 290 3.25 0.47 -23.21
C LEU A 290 3.79 1.80 -22.65
N TYR A 291 4.40 2.56 -23.54
CA TYR A 291 4.97 3.86 -23.35
C TYR A 291 4.16 4.86 -24.19
N GLY A 292 3.75 5.98 -23.59
CA GLY A 292 3.23 7.11 -24.36
C GLY A 292 4.26 7.61 -25.39
N GLU A 293 3.88 8.58 -26.23
CA GLU A 293 4.75 9.13 -27.29
C GLU A 293 6.13 9.61 -26.77
N GLU A 294 6.25 9.86 -25.46
CA GLU A 294 7.48 10.29 -24.79
C GLU A 294 8.25 9.17 -24.04
N GLY A 295 7.86 7.91 -24.15
CA GLY A 295 8.55 6.84 -23.41
C GLY A 295 8.05 6.64 -21.97
N GLU A 296 6.91 7.22 -21.57
CA GLU A 296 6.37 7.11 -20.21
C GLU A 296 5.30 6.02 -20.07
N LEU A 297 5.37 5.23 -19.00
CA LEU A 297 4.37 4.22 -18.67
C LEU A 297 2.99 4.85 -18.44
N VAL A 298 1.94 4.29 -19.04
CA VAL A 298 0.57 4.82 -18.96
C VAL A 298 0.08 4.90 -17.50
N GLU A 299 -0.43 6.07 -17.10
CA GLU A 299 -0.83 6.46 -15.73
C GLU A 299 -1.66 5.44 -14.91
N PRO A 300 -2.63 4.69 -15.46
CA PRO A 300 -3.45 3.76 -14.68
C PRO A 300 -2.66 2.54 -14.17
N LEU A 301 -1.69 2.05 -14.96
CA LEU A 301 -0.72 1.04 -14.49
C LEU A 301 0.20 1.61 -13.41
N ARG A 302 0.46 2.93 -13.49
CA ARG A 302 1.35 3.70 -12.62
C ARG A 302 0.82 3.92 -11.19
N LEU A 303 -0.48 3.75 -10.93
CA LEU A 303 -1.07 4.06 -9.61
C LEU A 303 -1.48 2.82 -8.79
N GLY A 304 -1.80 1.70 -9.44
CA GLY A 304 -2.28 0.50 -8.73
C GLY A 304 -1.15 -0.45 -8.29
N LEU A 305 -0.32 -0.88 -9.24
CA LEU A 305 0.76 -1.84 -8.99
C LEU A 305 2.03 -1.17 -8.46
N TYR A 306 2.19 0.15 -8.64
CA TYR A 306 3.43 0.84 -8.29
C TYR A 306 3.69 0.94 -6.79
N ASP A 307 2.67 1.23 -6.00
CA ASP A 307 2.81 1.37 -4.55
C ASP A 307 2.65 0.03 -3.83
N PHE A 308 1.87 -0.85 -4.44
CA PHE A 308 1.69 -2.23 -4.04
C PHE A 308 3.04 -2.95 -4.11
N VAL A 309 3.48 -3.55 -3.00
CA VAL A 309 4.79 -4.21 -2.81
C VAL A 309 6.01 -3.32 -2.53
N SER A 310 5.86 -2.00 -2.43
CA SER A 310 6.97 -1.16 -1.94
C SER A 310 7.35 -1.52 -0.50
N ALA A 311 8.62 -1.34 -0.12
CA ALA A 311 9.09 -1.64 1.23
C ALA A 311 8.32 -0.86 2.30
N GLU A 312 8.00 0.42 2.06
CA GLU A 312 7.23 1.24 3.00
C GLU A 312 5.78 0.79 3.11
N TRP A 313 5.17 0.41 1.99
CA TRP A 313 3.85 -0.18 2.02
C TRP A 313 3.83 -1.50 2.81
N LEU A 314 4.82 -2.39 2.60
CA LEU A 314 4.96 -3.63 3.37
C LEU A 314 5.11 -3.37 4.87
N LYS A 315 5.95 -2.38 5.27
CA LYS A 315 6.11 -1.98 6.68
C LYS A 315 4.79 -1.51 7.28
N SER A 316 4.06 -0.69 6.53
CA SER A 316 2.77 -0.17 6.99
C SER A 316 1.74 -1.28 7.23
N VAL A 317 1.67 -2.26 6.33
CA VAL A 317 0.77 -3.42 6.48
C VAL A 317 1.22 -4.30 7.63
N PHE A 318 2.52 -4.60 7.72
CA PHE A 318 3.08 -5.43 8.79
C PHE A 318 2.84 -4.81 10.17
N GLN A 319 3.10 -3.51 10.33
CA GLN A 319 2.83 -2.77 11.57
C GLN A 319 1.34 -2.77 11.92
N LYS A 320 0.45 -2.57 10.92
CA LYS A 320 -1.00 -2.65 11.15
C LYS A 320 -1.42 -4.03 11.66
N GLU A 321 -0.87 -5.11 11.11
CA GLU A 321 -1.18 -6.46 11.58
C GLU A 321 -0.62 -6.74 12.97
N LEU A 322 0.59 -6.24 13.30
CA LEU A 322 1.09 -6.26 14.68
C LEU A 322 0.12 -5.56 15.63
N ASP A 323 -0.27 -4.33 15.32
CA ASP A 323 -1.10 -3.50 16.20
C ASP A 323 -2.52 -4.03 16.38
N THR A 324 -3.06 -4.72 15.37
CA THR A 324 -4.46 -5.17 15.38
C THR A 324 -4.63 -6.65 15.72
N TYR A 325 -3.65 -7.50 15.38
CA TYR A 325 -3.73 -8.95 15.59
C TYR A 325 -2.83 -9.46 16.72
N LEU A 326 -1.64 -8.87 16.87
CA LEU A 326 -0.57 -9.35 17.75
C LEU A 326 -0.03 -8.26 18.68
N THR A 327 -0.92 -7.58 19.40
CA THR A 327 -0.47 -6.67 20.47
C THR A 327 -0.10 -7.49 21.70
N PHE A 328 1.13 -7.35 22.17
CA PHE A 328 1.60 -7.96 23.41
C PHE A 328 1.70 -6.93 24.53
N VAL A 329 1.55 -7.37 25.77
CA VAL A 329 1.76 -6.58 26.98
C VAL A 329 2.56 -7.39 27.98
N GLU A 330 3.37 -6.71 28.78
CA GLU A 330 4.00 -7.32 29.93
C GLU A 330 2.97 -7.60 31.02
N ASP A 331 3.25 -8.60 31.85
CA ASP A 331 2.47 -8.84 33.05
C ASP A 331 2.60 -7.67 34.02
N SER A 332 1.50 -7.33 34.67
CA SER A 332 1.44 -6.23 35.64
C SER A 332 0.25 -6.36 36.58
N ASP A 333 0.31 -5.64 37.69
CA ASP A 333 -0.75 -5.60 38.71
C ASP A 333 -2.10 -5.10 38.17
N ASP A 334 -2.13 -4.44 37.00
CA ASP A 334 -3.39 -4.06 36.37
C ASP A 334 -4.08 -5.29 35.77
N SER A 335 -5.11 -5.78 36.46
CA SER A 335 -5.98 -6.87 35.98
C SER A 335 -6.62 -6.60 34.61
N ASN A 336 -6.75 -5.34 34.19
CA ASN A 336 -7.27 -4.97 32.89
C ASN A 336 -6.15 -4.85 31.85
N LYS A 337 -5.92 -5.95 31.12
CA LYS A 337 -4.93 -6.03 30.03
C LYS A 337 -5.02 -4.89 29.01
N SER A 338 -6.21 -4.31 28.78
CA SER A 338 -6.37 -3.22 27.80
C SER A 338 -5.62 -1.94 28.18
N ARG A 339 -5.45 -1.67 29.49
CA ARG A 339 -4.75 -0.50 30.03
C ARG A 339 -3.24 -0.67 30.09
N ARG A 340 -2.75 -1.91 30.05
CA ARG A 340 -1.31 -2.19 30.07
C ARG A 340 -0.64 -1.65 28.79
N PRO A 341 0.57 -1.06 28.89
CA PRO A 341 1.29 -0.54 27.73
C PRO A 341 1.66 -1.68 26.76
N ALA A 342 1.52 -1.44 25.46
CA ALA A 342 1.88 -2.42 24.44
C ALA A 342 3.41 -2.55 24.34
N LEU A 343 3.89 -3.80 24.29
CA LEU A 343 5.29 -4.11 24.05
C LEU A 343 5.64 -3.78 22.60
N ARG A 344 6.63 -2.90 22.41
CA ARG A 344 7.15 -2.56 21.08
C ARG A 344 8.16 -3.61 20.64
N LEU A 345 7.69 -4.56 19.83
CA LEU A 345 8.53 -5.63 19.29
C LEU A 345 9.37 -5.16 18.09
N PHE A 346 8.82 -4.27 17.27
CA PHE A 346 9.49 -3.73 16.08
C PHE A 346 9.45 -2.21 16.13
N ASP A 347 10.50 -1.59 15.61
CA ASP A 347 10.58 -0.15 15.42
C ASP A 347 10.78 0.11 13.93
N PHE A 348 9.67 0.04 13.18
CA PHE A 348 9.62 0.69 11.89
C PHE A 348 9.45 2.17 12.23
N ALA A 349 10.55 2.91 12.32
CA ALA A 349 10.54 4.37 12.51
C ALA A 349 9.42 4.90 11.63
N GLN A 350 8.36 5.48 12.23
CA GLN A 350 7.11 5.77 11.52
C GLN A 350 7.48 6.49 10.23
N PRO A 351 7.45 5.82 9.07
CA PRO A 351 7.66 6.53 7.84
C PRO A 351 6.50 7.52 7.75
N ASP A 352 6.63 8.56 6.94
CA ASP A 352 5.49 9.28 6.37
C ASP A 352 4.69 8.33 5.45
N ALA A 353 4.40 7.11 5.92
CA ALA A 353 3.67 6.09 5.23
C ALA A 353 2.32 6.71 4.89
N PRO A 354 1.90 6.67 3.61
CA PRO A 354 0.59 7.15 3.23
C PRO A 354 -0.41 6.46 4.15
N LYS A 355 -1.06 7.25 5.03
CA LYS A 355 -1.91 6.73 6.10
C LYS A 355 -2.85 5.70 5.49
N LEU A 356 -2.60 4.41 5.73
CA LEU A 356 -3.44 3.32 5.21
C LEU A 356 -4.88 3.67 5.58
N LEU A 357 -5.66 4.14 4.59
CA LEU A 357 -6.98 4.68 4.83
C LEU A 357 -7.82 3.54 5.36
N ARG A 358 -8.15 3.57 6.66
CA ARG A 358 -9.08 2.61 7.26
C ARG A 358 -10.46 2.87 6.70
N HIS A 359 -10.79 2.20 5.61
CA HIS A 359 -12.15 2.19 5.12
C HIS A 359 -12.95 1.09 5.85
N SER A 360 -14.00 1.52 6.56
CA SER A 360 -15.03 0.70 7.18
C SER A 360 -16.33 0.86 6.41
N THR A 361 -17.07 -0.23 6.38
CA THR A 361 -18.24 -0.53 5.53
C THR A 361 -19.55 0.13 5.94
N ARG A 362 -19.53 1.13 6.83
CA ARG A 362 -20.78 1.82 7.24
C ARG A 362 -20.97 3.08 6.39
N PRO A 363 -22.08 3.25 5.66
CA PRO A 363 -22.35 4.44 4.84
C PRO A 363 -22.21 5.77 5.60
N GLY A 364 -22.51 5.79 6.91
CA GLY A 364 -22.30 6.96 7.77
C GLY A 364 -20.82 7.30 8.08
N THR A 365 -19.89 6.40 7.80
CA THR A 365 -18.46 6.58 8.14
C THR A 365 -17.64 7.23 7.03
N THR A 366 -18.06 7.15 5.76
CA THR A 366 -17.38 7.83 4.65
C THR A 366 -17.43 9.35 4.84
N SER A 367 -18.62 9.90 5.14
CA SER A 367 -18.77 11.31 5.52
C SER A 367 -17.99 11.66 6.80
N PHE A 368 -17.96 10.77 7.80
CA PHE A 368 -17.17 10.98 9.02
C PHE A 368 -15.66 11.03 8.75
N ARG A 369 -15.15 10.19 7.85
CA ARG A 369 -13.73 10.16 7.47
C ARG A 369 -13.30 11.39 6.72
N PHE A 370 -14.06 11.79 5.70
CA PHE A 370 -13.76 13.02 5.00
C PHE A 370 -13.80 14.20 5.96
N LYS A 371 -14.72 14.23 6.93
CA LYS A 371 -14.70 15.22 8.01
C LYS A 371 -13.43 15.17 8.86
N VAL A 372 -12.89 13.99 9.18
CA VAL A 372 -11.64 13.85 9.93
C VAL A 372 -10.43 14.28 9.10
N SER A 373 -10.34 13.88 7.83
CA SER A 373 -9.25 14.27 6.92
C SER A 373 -9.26 15.76 6.64
N ILE A 374 -10.43 16.33 6.34
CA ILE A 374 -10.61 17.79 6.19
C ILE A 374 -10.20 18.50 7.49
N LYS A 375 -10.62 18.00 8.67
CA LYS A 375 -10.22 18.60 9.94
C LYS A 375 -8.70 18.54 10.16
N ALA A 376 -8.05 17.45 9.77
CA ALA A 376 -6.60 17.30 9.89
C ALA A 376 -5.86 18.27 8.97
N LEU A 377 -6.24 18.33 7.69
CA LEU A 377 -5.65 19.22 6.69
C LEU A 377 -5.86 20.70 7.04
N LEU A 378 -7.05 21.06 7.55
CA LEU A 378 -7.29 22.41 8.08
C LEU A 378 -6.47 22.65 9.36
N GLY A 379 -6.31 21.66 10.25
CA GLY A 379 -5.45 21.81 11.42
C GLY A 379 -3.99 22.06 11.04
N GLU A 380 -3.51 21.34 10.03
CA GLU A 380 -2.16 21.46 9.48
C GLU A 380 -1.93 22.84 8.84
N TYR A 381 -2.79 23.27 7.91
CA TYR A 381 -2.70 24.63 7.36
C TYR A 381 -2.76 25.70 8.45
N TRP A 382 -3.53 25.52 9.53
CA TRP A 382 -3.57 26.51 10.60
C TRP A 382 -2.25 26.60 11.37
N ALA A 383 -1.58 25.47 11.56
CA ALA A 383 -0.30 25.36 12.24
C ALA A 383 0.87 25.83 11.37
N THR A 384 0.88 25.48 10.08
CA THR A 384 2.03 25.67 9.18
C THR A 384 1.86 26.85 8.22
N LYS A 385 0.63 27.31 7.99
CA LYS A 385 0.24 28.23 6.91
C LYS A 385 0.53 27.70 5.50
N ASP A 386 0.68 26.38 5.35
CA ASP A 386 0.84 25.69 4.07
C ASP A 386 -0.46 25.70 3.24
N ASN A 387 -0.40 26.26 2.02
CA ASN A 387 -1.55 26.35 1.13
C ASN A 387 -1.92 25.00 0.49
N ASP A 388 -1.01 24.03 0.41
CA ASP A 388 -1.28 22.74 -0.21
C ASP A 388 -2.28 21.94 0.62
N SER A 389 -2.09 21.95 1.95
CA SER A 389 -3.02 21.39 2.92
C SER A 389 -4.43 22.01 2.79
N LEU A 390 -4.52 23.32 2.59
CA LEU A 390 -5.81 24.00 2.36
C LEU A 390 -6.44 23.59 1.03
N HIS A 391 -5.64 23.52 -0.04
CA HIS A 391 -6.12 23.17 -1.37
C HIS A 391 -6.65 21.72 -1.40
N MET A 392 -5.92 20.78 -0.81
CA MET A 392 -6.35 19.38 -0.65
C MET A 392 -7.66 19.28 0.17
N ALA A 393 -7.80 20.09 1.23
CA ALA A 393 -9.05 20.11 2.00
C ALA A 393 -10.24 20.58 1.15
N CYS A 394 -10.04 21.58 0.28
CA CYS A 394 -11.07 22.09 -0.62
C CYS A 394 -11.47 21.07 -1.69
N GLN A 395 -10.48 20.41 -2.31
CA GLN A 395 -10.73 19.35 -3.29
C GLN A 395 -11.54 18.21 -2.67
N LEU A 396 -11.18 17.76 -1.46
CA LEU A 396 -11.94 16.72 -0.74
C LEU A 396 -13.36 17.17 -0.39
N MET A 397 -13.59 18.45 -0.09
CA MET A 397 -14.95 18.97 0.15
C MET A 397 -15.79 18.93 -1.13
N GLN A 398 -15.21 19.29 -2.27
CA GLN A 398 -15.89 19.32 -3.57
C GLN A 398 -16.19 17.91 -4.09
N GLN A 399 -15.21 17.00 -4.08
CA GLN A 399 -15.33 15.63 -4.58
C GLN A 399 -16.44 14.82 -3.89
N HIS A 400 -16.82 15.19 -2.67
CA HIS A 400 -17.76 14.42 -1.85
C HIS A 400 -19.07 15.15 -1.52
N ASP A 401 -19.36 16.25 -2.22
CA ASP A 401 -20.56 17.08 -2.02
C ASP A 401 -20.80 17.43 -0.53
N LEU A 402 -19.72 17.72 0.19
CA LEU A 402 -19.77 18.00 1.63
C LEU A 402 -20.12 19.45 1.93
N ALA A 403 -20.42 20.27 0.91
CA ALA A 403 -20.73 21.69 1.05
C ALA A 403 -21.85 21.96 2.07
N GLY A 404 -22.93 21.17 2.05
CA GLY A 404 -24.03 21.29 3.02
C GLY A 404 -23.67 20.87 4.45
N HIS A 405 -22.65 20.02 4.62
CA HIS A 405 -22.12 19.64 5.93
C HIS A 405 -21.17 20.70 6.50
N VAL A 406 -20.35 21.29 5.63
CA VAL A 406 -19.49 22.43 5.95
C VAL A 406 -20.33 23.60 6.42
N GLU A 407 -21.54 23.83 5.88
CA GLU A 407 -22.47 24.84 6.37
C GLU A 407 -22.93 24.62 7.83
N LYS A 408 -23.33 23.39 8.18
CA LYS A 408 -23.73 23.05 9.57
C LYS A 408 -22.57 23.21 10.55
N ARG A 409 -21.34 22.90 10.12
CA ARG A 409 -20.12 23.06 10.91
C ARG A 409 -19.62 24.51 10.91
N LEU A 410 -19.80 25.27 9.84
CA LEU A 410 -19.50 26.70 9.75
C LEU A 410 -20.31 27.49 10.76
N LYS A 411 -21.54 27.09 11.07
CA LYS A 411 -22.31 27.67 12.19
C LYS A 411 -21.72 27.38 13.58
N HIS A 412 -21.00 26.27 13.72
CA HIS A 412 -20.29 25.91 14.94
C HIS A 412 -18.93 26.59 15.02
N TRP A 413 -18.18 26.58 13.91
CA TRP A 413 -16.94 27.32 13.71
C TRP A 413 -17.17 28.84 13.76
N GLN A 414 -18.35 29.35 13.40
CA GLN A 414 -18.77 30.73 13.66
C GLN A 414 -18.70 31.07 15.14
N ARG A 415 -19.14 30.16 16.03
CA ARG A 415 -19.05 30.39 17.47
C ARG A 415 -17.63 30.31 18.01
N GLU A 416 -16.77 29.47 17.43
CA GLU A 416 -15.41 29.25 17.92
C GLU A 416 -14.36 30.18 17.28
N PHE A 417 -14.59 30.68 16.06
CA PHE A 417 -13.59 31.41 15.25
C PHE A 417 -14.05 32.78 14.73
N MET A 418 -15.35 33.10 14.67
CA MET A 418 -15.82 34.37 14.07
C MET A 418 -15.74 35.67 14.90
N PRO A 419 -15.45 35.70 16.22
CA PRO A 419 -15.13 36.97 16.88
C PRO A 419 -14.01 37.75 16.17
N SER A 420 -13.13 37.05 15.44
CA SER A 420 -12.03 37.61 14.66
C SER A 420 -12.43 38.06 13.24
N MET A 421 -13.51 37.54 12.65
CA MET A 421 -13.90 37.85 11.26
C MET A 421 -14.90 39.00 11.12
N ASP A 422 -15.82 39.17 12.07
CA ASP A 422 -16.79 40.28 12.04
C ASP A 422 -16.11 41.66 12.09
N MET A 423 -14.89 41.75 12.65
CA MET A 423 -14.14 43.00 12.71
C MET A 423 -13.43 43.38 11.40
N ALA A 424 -13.11 42.43 10.52
CA ALA A 424 -12.14 42.66 9.45
C ALA A 424 -12.76 43.03 8.09
N TYR A 425 -13.99 42.60 7.76
CA TYR A 425 -14.44 42.65 6.36
C TYR A 425 -15.88 43.07 6.06
N ASN A 426 -16.72 43.42 7.04
CA ASN A 426 -18.05 44.02 6.82
C ASN A 426 -18.93 43.29 5.77
N TYR A 427 -18.79 41.98 5.63
CA TYR A 427 -19.66 41.19 4.76
C TYR A 427 -20.93 40.83 5.53
N ALA A 428 -22.09 41.20 4.98
CA ALA A 428 -23.39 40.89 5.59
C ALA A 428 -23.67 39.38 5.72
N ASN A 429 -22.92 38.52 5.00
CA ASN A 429 -23.07 37.06 5.09
C ASN A 429 -21.84 36.29 4.56
N PRO A 430 -20.77 36.10 5.37
CA PRO A 430 -19.56 35.37 4.95
C PRO A 430 -19.83 33.89 4.60
N VAL A 431 -20.89 33.28 5.15
CA VAL A 431 -21.32 31.92 4.80
C VAL A 431 -21.82 31.84 3.36
N ALA A 432 -22.53 32.86 2.88
CA ALA A 432 -22.99 32.93 1.50
C ALA A 432 -21.82 33.07 0.51
N LEU A 433 -20.76 33.79 0.90
CA LEU A 433 -19.55 33.97 0.09
C LEU A 433 -18.75 32.66 -0.03
N VAL A 434 -18.52 31.98 1.10
CA VAL A 434 -17.88 30.65 1.11
C VAL A 434 -18.69 29.63 0.32
N ARG A 435 -20.02 29.65 0.46
CA ARG A 435 -20.92 28.80 -0.34
C ARG A 435 -20.75 29.08 -1.82
N ALA A 436 -20.80 30.35 -2.24
CA ALA A 436 -20.65 30.73 -3.65
C ALA A 436 -19.30 30.27 -4.22
N SER A 437 -18.19 30.48 -3.49
CA SER A 437 -16.87 30.06 -3.95
C SER A 437 -16.71 28.54 -4.04
N LEU A 438 -17.29 27.77 -3.10
CA LEU A 438 -17.26 26.30 -3.15
C LEU A 438 -18.17 25.74 -4.25
N THR A 439 -19.37 26.30 -4.42
CA THR A 439 -20.34 25.85 -5.44
C THR A 439 -19.91 26.20 -6.86
N LEU A 440 -19.18 27.30 -7.04
CA LEU A 440 -18.68 27.73 -8.36
C LEU A 440 -17.31 27.13 -8.72
N GLY A 441 -16.71 26.30 -7.87
CA GLY A 441 -15.38 25.74 -8.12
C GLY A 441 -14.24 26.76 -8.02
N GLU A 442 -14.47 27.92 -7.40
CA GLU A 442 -13.48 29.00 -7.27
C GLU A 442 -12.55 28.77 -6.07
N THR A 443 -11.73 27.72 -6.14
CA THR A 443 -10.82 27.28 -5.06
C THR A 443 -9.86 28.39 -4.62
N GLU A 444 -9.35 29.19 -5.55
CA GLU A 444 -8.46 30.33 -5.24
C GLU A 444 -9.17 31.46 -4.51
N ARG A 445 -10.44 31.71 -4.81
CA ARG A 445 -11.23 32.73 -4.13
C ARG A 445 -11.53 32.31 -2.70
N PHE A 446 -11.88 31.02 -2.49
CA PHE A 446 -12.05 30.47 -1.16
C PHE A 446 -10.73 30.49 -0.37
N ALA A 447 -9.62 30.07 -0.97
CA ALA A 447 -8.30 30.13 -0.34
C ALA A 447 -7.91 31.57 0.02
N GLY A 448 -8.19 32.54 -0.86
CA GLY A 448 -8.02 33.96 -0.60
C GLY A 448 -8.83 34.46 0.60
N ILE A 449 -10.08 34.02 0.75
CA ILE A 449 -10.93 34.34 1.91
C ILE A 449 -10.30 33.75 3.20
N MET A 450 -9.87 32.49 3.18
CA MET A 450 -9.27 31.86 4.37
C MET A 450 -7.92 32.49 4.75
N ARG A 451 -7.10 32.88 3.76
CA ARG A 451 -5.84 33.61 3.97
C ARG A 451 -6.08 34.97 4.62
N ALA A 452 -7.06 35.73 4.13
CA ALA A 452 -7.43 37.03 4.68
C ALA A 452 -7.90 36.93 6.14
N VAL A 453 -8.62 35.86 6.49
CA VAL A 453 -9.07 35.57 7.85
C VAL A 453 -7.91 35.18 8.77
N ALA A 454 -6.93 34.42 8.26
CA ALA A 454 -5.79 33.96 9.05
C ALA A 454 -4.74 35.05 9.31
N ALA A 455 -4.72 36.13 8.52
CA ALA A 455 -3.70 37.16 8.56
C ALA A 455 -3.91 38.27 9.61
N ASP A 456 -5.06 38.32 10.30
CA ASP A 456 -5.35 39.38 11.29
C ASP A 456 -5.75 38.83 12.67
N PRO A 457 -4.77 38.49 13.54
CA PRO A 457 -5.10 38.01 14.89
C PRO A 457 -5.27 39.14 15.91
N LEU A 458 -4.64 40.32 15.72
CA LEU A 458 -4.56 41.38 16.72
C LEU A 458 -4.16 42.74 16.10
N ARG A 459 -5.07 43.43 15.40
CA ARG A 459 -4.99 44.90 15.30
C ARG A 459 -5.88 45.55 16.35
N GLY A 460 -5.22 45.99 17.41
CA GLY A 460 -5.80 46.80 18.47
C GLY A 460 -6.48 48.06 17.96
N ARG A 461 -7.37 48.54 18.81
CA ARG A 461 -8.19 49.74 18.73
C ARG A 461 -7.44 50.96 18.12
N THR A 462 -8.23 51.77 17.41
CA THR A 462 -7.99 53.15 16.95
C THR A 462 -7.03 53.38 15.77
N ALA A 463 -7.55 53.25 14.54
CA ALA A 463 -7.29 54.19 13.45
C ALA A 463 -8.36 54.03 12.34
N PRO A 464 -9.07 55.09 11.92
CA PRO A 464 -9.94 55.00 10.75
C PRO A 464 -9.09 55.02 9.46
N LEU A 465 -9.27 54.02 8.60
CA LEU A 465 -8.73 54.01 7.23
C LEU A 465 -9.65 54.84 6.29
N PRO A 466 -9.09 55.41 5.20
CA PRO A 466 -9.68 56.53 4.48
C PRO A 466 -10.94 56.17 3.69
N ALA A 467 -11.88 57.11 3.70
CA ALA A 467 -13.17 57.05 3.05
C ALA A 467 -13.09 57.11 1.51
N ARG A 468 -12.61 56.06 0.84
CA ARG A 468 -12.79 55.89 -0.61
C ARG A 468 -12.98 54.43 -1.02
N LEU A 469 -14.12 53.87 -0.64
CA LEU A 469 -14.81 52.85 -1.44
C LEU A 469 -16.29 52.84 -1.06
N ARG A 470 -16.99 53.93 -1.40
CA ARG A 470 -18.46 53.92 -1.47
C ARG A 470 -18.84 53.48 -2.87
N ILE A 471 -19.25 52.23 -3.03
CA ILE A 471 -20.07 51.85 -4.19
C ILE A 471 -21.42 52.55 -3.99
N ARG A 472 -21.63 53.63 -4.75
CA ARG A 472 -22.92 54.32 -4.85
C ARG A 472 -23.86 53.42 -5.63
N CYS A 473 -24.84 52.81 -4.95
CA CYS A 473 -26.10 52.48 -5.61
C CYS A 473 -26.88 53.78 -5.79
N VAL A 474 -27.03 54.25 -7.03
CA VAL A 474 -27.89 55.39 -7.36
C VAL A 474 -28.79 55.03 -8.54
N HIS A 475 -30.10 55.11 -8.24
CA HIS A 475 -31.29 55.18 -9.08
C HIS A 475 -31.71 53.99 -9.97
N THR A 476 -32.74 53.30 -9.47
CA THR A 476 -33.87 52.74 -10.24
C THR A 476 -34.76 53.85 -10.80
N GLU A 477 -35.21 53.72 -12.05
CA GLU A 477 -36.29 54.54 -12.62
C GLU A 477 -37.65 54.32 -11.91
N PRO A 478 -38.54 55.32 -11.88
CA PRO A 478 -39.89 55.18 -11.33
C PRO A 478 -40.81 54.49 -12.34
N GLY A 479 -41.36 53.33 -11.99
CA GLY A 479 -42.44 52.71 -12.77
C GLY A 479 -42.80 51.24 -12.53
N ILE A 480 -41.94 50.45 -11.88
CA ILE A 480 -42.19 49.01 -11.71
C ILE A 480 -42.43 48.68 -10.23
N LYS A 481 -43.65 48.22 -9.90
CA LYS A 481 -43.95 47.67 -8.57
C LYS A 481 -43.23 46.32 -8.39
N PRO A 482 -42.55 46.07 -7.25
CA PRO A 482 -41.98 44.76 -6.97
C PRO A 482 -43.07 43.75 -6.61
N LEU A 483 -43.01 42.56 -7.22
CA LEU A 483 -43.69 41.36 -6.72
C LEU A 483 -42.94 40.88 -5.47
N GLN A 484 -43.61 40.85 -4.32
CA GLN A 484 -43.05 40.31 -3.09
C GLN A 484 -42.80 38.81 -3.26
N GLY A 485 -41.53 38.38 -3.16
CA GLY A 485 -41.20 37.00 -2.82
C GLY A 485 -40.18 36.25 -3.68
N ALA A 486 -39.51 36.86 -4.66
CA ALA A 486 -38.50 36.14 -5.45
C ALA A 486 -37.26 37.00 -5.75
N ASN A 487 -36.09 36.53 -5.33
CA ASN A 487 -34.79 37.01 -5.82
C ASN A 487 -34.40 36.15 -7.03
N TYR A 488 -34.43 36.72 -8.24
CA TYR A 488 -33.73 36.17 -9.41
C TYR A 488 -32.44 36.97 -9.63
N MET A 489 -31.32 36.27 -9.86
CA MET A 489 -30.14 36.87 -10.48
C MET A 489 -30.30 36.78 -12.01
N VAL A 490 -30.28 37.93 -12.68
CA VAL A 490 -30.14 38.02 -14.14
C VAL A 490 -28.65 38.13 -14.44
N TYR A 491 -28.15 37.22 -15.28
CA TYR A 491 -26.76 37.18 -15.75
C TYR A 491 -26.68 37.81 -17.14
N ASN A 492 -25.87 38.86 -17.31
CA ASN A 492 -25.46 39.36 -18.62
C ASN A 492 -23.95 39.14 -18.76
N GLY A 493 -23.55 38.26 -19.68
CA GLY A 493 -22.15 38.05 -20.06
C GLY A 493 -21.65 39.15 -21.02
N PRO A 494 -20.33 39.24 -21.28
CA PRO A 494 -19.81 40.07 -22.35
C PRO A 494 -19.71 39.29 -23.67
N GLN A 495 -20.29 39.86 -24.72
CA GLN A 495 -20.06 39.49 -26.11
C GLN A 495 -18.65 39.87 -26.57
N ALA A 496 -18.16 39.08 -27.52
CA ALA A 496 -16.88 39.21 -28.20
C ALA A 496 -16.68 40.54 -28.94
N LEU A 497 -15.42 40.99 -28.97
CA LEU A 497 -14.73 41.53 -30.14
C LEU A 497 -13.24 41.25 -30.01
#